data_AF-A0A938CU13-F1
#
_entry.id   AF-A0A938CU13-F1
#
_cell.length_a   1.000
_cell.length_b   1.000
_cell.length_c   1.000
_cell.angle_alpha   90.00
_cell.angle_beta   90.00
_cell.angle_gamma   90.00
#
_symmetry.space_group_name_H-M   'P 1'
#
loop_
_entity.id
_entity.type
_entity.pdbx_description
1 polymer ?
#
loop_
_entity_poly.entity_id
_entity_poly.type
_entity_poly.pdbx_seq_one_letter_code
_entity_poly.pdbx_strand_id
1 'polypeptide(L)'
;MPGFTFQTVPTIISEPGSAARLGALVRERGADRVLVVTDHGLLRLGLLDAALASLHDAGVAVGVFADVEADLASVMRPSADRDAAWKRQPPNLDSSLPRRRQYPTVSRTMGAAMESTMRTAGSTFHHLASTPETVHWGFWDGKRAPVLTVASGDRVRIDCVTGIPMVMPPADSGFHIPPEVNDIFARSERGTGNHILTGPVAVDGAMPGDVLEIHIEEIELRQDWGFNLFRAYGGTLPEDFPYQHIIHV
;
A
#
# COMPACT_ATOMS: atom_id res chain seq x y z
N MET A 1 -12.76 -19.78 -26.63
CA MET A 1 -12.25 -18.38 -26.64
C MET A 1 -10.79 -18.42 -27.03
N PRO A 2 -10.31 -17.60 -27.99
CA PRO A 2 -8.88 -17.36 -28.11
C PRO A 2 -8.42 -16.69 -26.80
N GLY A 3 -7.36 -17.22 -26.19
CA GLY A 3 -6.88 -16.72 -24.91
C GLY A 3 -6.19 -15.35 -25.03
N PHE A 4 -6.25 -14.55 -23.97
CA PHE A 4 -5.40 -13.36 -23.83
C PHE A 4 -4.70 -13.34 -22.46
N THR A 5 -3.54 -12.68 -22.45
CA THR A 5 -2.65 -12.51 -21.29
C THR A 5 -2.56 -11.03 -20.96
N PHE A 6 -2.70 -10.72 -19.68
CA PHE A 6 -2.56 -9.36 -19.15
C PHE A 6 -1.85 -9.47 -17.79
N GLN A 7 -0.73 -8.73 -17.61
CA GLN A 7 0.13 -8.79 -16.43
C GLN A 7 0.48 -7.38 -15.96
N THR A 8 -0.07 -6.95 -14.82
CA THR A 8 0.25 -5.66 -14.20
C THR A 8 1.21 -5.80 -13.01
N VAL A 9 1.29 -6.98 -12.39
CA VAL A 9 2.41 -7.43 -11.55
C VAL A 9 2.48 -8.97 -11.70
N PRO A 10 3.55 -9.57 -12.25
CA PRO A 10 3.52 -10.97 -12.68
C PRO A 10 3.39 -11.99 -11.52
N THR A 11 3.75 -11.63 -10.29
CA THR A 11 3.64 -12.53 -9.11
C THR A 11 3.80 -11.75 -7.81
N ILE A 12 2.98 -12.08 -6.79
CA ILE A 12 3.22 -11.73 -5.38
C ILE A 12 3.61 -13.01 -4.64
N ILE A 13 4.73 -12.97 -3.93
CA ILE A 13 5.23 -14.12 -3.14
C ILE A 13 5.22 -13.71 -1.67
N SER A 14 4.33 -14.33 -0.90
CA SER A 14 4.15 -14.05 0.54
C SER A 14 4.38 -15.33 1.34
N GLU A 15 5.62 -15.57 1.74
CA GLU A 15 6.02 -16.71 2.55
C GLU A 15 7.21 -16.36 3.45
N PRO A 16 7.41 -17.04 4.59
CA PRO A 16 8.58 -16.84 5.45
C PRO A 16 9.90 -17.02 4.67
N GLY A 17 10.83 -16.08 4.86
CA GLY A 17 12.15 -16.14 4.24
C GLY A 17 12.21 -15.79 2.74
N SER A 18 11.09 -15.40 2.11
CA SER A 18 11.06 -15.07 0.67
C SER A 18 12.05 -13.99 0.25
N ALA A 19 12.35 -13.03 1.14
CA ALA A 19 13.33 -11.97 0.92
C ALA A 19 14.72 -12.51 0.55
N ALA A 20 15.15 -13.63 1.14
CA ALA A 20 16.45 -14.24 0.87
C ALA A 20 16.55 -14.87 -0.53
N ARG A 21 15.43 -15.03 -1.24
CA ARG A 21 15.38 -15.56 -2.61
C ARG A 21 15.16 -14.49 -3.68
N LEU A 22 15.08 -13.21 -3.29
CA LEU A 22 14.73 -12.12 -4.20
C LEU A 22 15.65 -12.06 -5.42
N GLY A 23 16.96 -12.23 -5.25
CA GLY A 23 17.92 -12.22 -6.35
C GLY A 23 17.67 -13.30 -7.39
N ALA A 24 17.39 -14.54 -6.96
CA ALA A 24 17.06 -15.64 -7.86
C ALA A 24 15.77 -15.36 -8.64
N LEU A 25 14.73 -14.86 -7.96
CA LEU A 25 13.45 -14.51 -8.58
C LEU A 25 13.57 -13.37 -9.61
N VAL A 26 14.46 -12.41 -9.35
CA VAL A 26 14.75 -11.32 -10.30
C VAL A 26 15.47 -11.86 -11.54
N ARG A 27 16.43 -12.79 -11.36
CA ARG A 27 17.13 -13.45 -12.47
C ARG A 27 16.25 -14.35 -13.31
N GLU A 28 15.35 -15.11 -12.68
CA GLU A 28 14.35 -15.92 -13.40
C GLU A 28 13.47 -15.08 -14.33
N ARG A 29 13.26 -13.79 -13.98
CA ARG A 29 12.54 -12.82 -14.80
C ARG A 29 13.41 -12.10 -15.83
N GLY A 30 14.69 -12.47 -15.95
CA GLY A 30 15.63 -11.87 -16.90
C GLY A 30 16.07 -10.44 -16.56
N ALA A 31 15.90 -10.01 -15.32
CA ALA A 31 16.32 -8.67 -14.90
C ALA A 31 17.74 -8.70 -14.31
N ASP A 32 18.60 -7.83 -14.84
CA ASP A 32 19.99 -7.69 -14.40
C ASP A 32 20.21 -6.46 -13.51
N ARG A 33 19.22 -5.57 -13.44
CA ARG A 33 19.27 -4.31 -12.68
C ARG A 33 17.92 -4.03 -12.04
N VAL A 34 17.95 -3.56 -10.80
CA VAL A 34 16.75 -3.17 -10.06
C VAL A 34 16.96 -1.86 -9.31
N LEU A 35 15.88 -1.09 -9.15
CA LEU A 35 15.81 0.05 -8.24
C LEU A 35 15.00 -0.37 -7.01
N VAL A 36 15.61 -0.30 -5.84
CA VAL A 36 14.94 -0.48 -4.55
C VAL A 36 14.53 0.89 -4.05
N VAL A 37 13.23 1.10 -3.89
CA VAL A 37 12.64 2.33 -3.36
C VAL A 37 12.19 2.05 -1.93
N THR A 38 12.69 2.82 -0.97
CA THR A 38 12.49 2.60 0.47
C THR A 38 12.68 3.89 1.26
N ASP A 39 12.47 3.88 2.57
CA ASP A 39 12.75 5.00 3.46
C ASP A 39 13.98 4.75 4.36
N HIS A 40 14.51 5.83 4.92
CA HIS A 40 15.65 5.80 5.85
C HIS A 40 15.39 4.95 7.10
N GLY A 41 14.13 4.86 7.56
CA GLY A 41 13.73 4.09 8.72
C GLY A 41 13.89 2.59 8.50
N LEU A 42 13.31 2.05 7.42
CA LEU A 42 13.37 0.62 7.09
C LEU A 42 14.80 0.15 6.82
N LEU A 43 15.61 0.96 6.13
CA LEU A 43 17.03 0.68 5.93
C LEU A 43 17.80 0.63 7.25
N ARG A 44 17.58 1.61 8.13
CA ARG A 44 18.25 1.65 9.44
C ARG A 44 17.87 0.47 10.34
N LEU A 45 16.65 -0.03 10.22
CA LEU A 45 16.18 -1.20 10.96
C LEU A 45 16.71 -2.53 10.38
N GLY A 46 17.45 -2.51 9.27
CA GLY A 46 18.00 -3.72 8.63
C GLY A 46 16.94 -4.61 7.98
N LEU A 47 15.70 -4.11 7.80
CA LEU A 47 14.58 -4.91 7.28
C LEU A 47 14.78 -5.33 5.82
N LEU A 48 15.66 -4.65 5.10
CA LEU A 48 16.01 -4.94 3.70
C LEU A 48 17.29 -5.78 3.56
N ASP A 49 18.02 -6.06 4.63
CA ASP A 49 19.38 -6.63 4.55
C ASP A 49 19.39 -7.97 3.82
N ALA A 50 18.46 -8.87 4.16
CA ALA A 50 18.34 -10.18 3.50
C ALA A 50 18.02 -10.06 2.00
N ALA A 51 17.18 -9.08 1.62
CA ALA A 51 16.80 -8.85 0.23
C ALA A 51 17.95 -8.25 -0.58
N LEU A 52 18.66 -7.26 -0.02
CA LEU A 52 19.82 -6.63 -0.66
C LEU A 52 20.98 -7.61 -0.82
N ALA A 53 21.25 -8.45 0.19
CA ALA A 53 22.23 -9.52 0.10
C ALA A 53 21.87 -10.52 -1.01
N SER A 54 20.61 -10.97 -1.06
CA SER A 54 20.12 -11.88 -2.11
C SER A 54 20.33 -11.33 -3.53
N LEU A 55 20.01 -10.04 -3.76
CA LEU A 55 20.22 -9.37 -5.05
C LEU A 55 21.70 -9.29 -5.43
N HIS A 56 22.55 -8.91 -4.47
CA HIS A 56 23.99 -8.82 -4.65
C HIS A 56 24.59 -10.19 -5.00
N ASP A 57 24.23 -11.24 -4.26
CA ASP A 57 24.77 -12.59 -4.45
C ASP A 57 24.34 -13.20 -5.78
N ALA A 58 23.16 -12.82 -6.28
CA ALA A 58 22.70 -13.15 -7.63
C ALA A 58 23.36 -12.29 -8.74
N GLY A 59 24.26 -11.37 -8.39
CA GLY A 59 24.95 -10.46 -9.31
C GLY A 59 24.04 -9.42 -9.97
N VAL A 60 22.87 -9.14 -9.40
CA VAL A 60 21.94 -8.13 -9.89
C VAL A 60 22.47 -6.75 -9.48
N ALA A 61 22.57 -5.81 -10.41
CA ALA A 61 22.95 -4.44 -10.07
C ALA A 61 21.80 -3.74 -9.34
N VAL A 62 22.07 -3.18 -8.17
CA VAL A 62 21.05 -2.54 -7.32
C VAL A 62 21.32 -1.05 -7.19
N GLY A 63 20.34 -0.23 -7.55
CA GLY A 63 20.24 1.16 -7.08
C GLY A 63 19.30 1.23 -5.88
N VAL A 64 19.62 2.06 -4.88
CA VAL A 64 18.73 2.28 -3.72
C VAL A 64 18.35 3.76 -3.67
N PHE A 65 17.05 4.03 -3.69
CA PHE A 65 16.46 5.34 -3.42
C PHE A 65 15.82 5.29 -2.03
N ALA A 66 16.43 5.97 -1.06
CA ALA A 66 16.05 5.94 0.36
C ALA A 66 15.32 7.21 0.82
N ASP A 67 15.23 8.22 -0.05
CA ASP A 67 14.66 9.54 0.27
C ASP A 67 13.14 9.55 0.05
N VAL A 68 12.48 8.40 0.25
CA VAL A 68 11.02 8.34 0.33
C VAL A 68 10.62 9.00 1.64
N GLU A 69 9.99 10.16 1.53
CA GLU A 69 9.35 10.84 2.63
C GLU A 69 7.86 10.51 2.62
N ALA A 70 7.32 10.10 3.77
CA ALA A 70 5.88 9.93 3.90
C ALA A 70 5.21 11.31 3.81
N ASP A 71 4.31 11.49 2.85
CA ASP A 71 3.51 12.70 2.74
C ASP A 71 2.40 12.72 3.80
N LEU A 72 2.81 12.94 5.06
CA LEU A 72 1.89 12.97 6.19
C LEU A 72 1.24 14.35 6.38
N ALA A 73 1.79 15.40 5.79
CA ALA A 73 1.41 16.78 6.09
C ALA A 73 0.41 17.38 5.09
N SER A 74 0.36 16.91 3.83
CA SER A 74 -0.52 17.50 2.81
C SER A 74 -1.90 16.83 2.74
N VAL A 75 -1.99 15.55 3.12
CA VAL A 75 -3.15 14.69 2.83
C VAL A 75 -4.10 14.49 4.02
N MET A 76 -3.59 14.51 5.26
CA MET A 76 -4.39 14.33 6.47
C MET A 76 -4.76 15.69 7.05
N ARG A 77 -5.98 16.16 6.77
CA ARG A 77 -6.59 17.25 7.56
C ARG A 77 -7.25 16.62 8.78
N PRO A 78 -6.79 16.88 10.01
CA PRO A 78 -7.49 16.42 11.19
C PRO A 78 -8.92 16.97 11.17
N SER A 79 -9.92 16.16 11.52
CA SER A 79 -11.17 16.74 12.00
C SER A 79 -10.83 17.61 13.22
N ALA A 80 -11.52 18.75 13.36
CA ALA A 80 -11.16 19.82 14.31
C ALA A 80 -11.05 19.39 15.80
N ASP A 81 -11.44 18.17 16.15
CA ASP A 81 -11.48 17.66 17.52
C ASP A 81 -10.25 16.85 17.98
N ARG A 82 -9.28 16.50 17.10
CA ARG A 82 -8.19 15.55 17.48
C ARG A 82 -6.83 16.14 17.86
N ASP A 83 -6.61 17.44 17.73
CA ASP A 83 -5.31 18.09 18.00
C ASP A 83 -4.79 17.93 19.44
N ALA A 84 -5.65 17.53 20.38
CA ALA A 84 -5.28 17.38 21.79
C ALA A 84 -4.56 16.05 22.12
N ALA A 85 -4.71 14.99 21.31
CA ALA A 85 -4.27 13.64 21.69
C ALA A 85 -2.85 13.25 21.19
N TRP A 86 -2.38 13.84 20.09
CA TRP A 86 -1.15 13.39 19.40
C TRP A 86 0.16 13.98 19.96
N LYS A 87 0.13 14.99 20.85
CA LYS A 87 1.33 15.68 21.36
C LYS A 87 2.14 14.92 22.43
N ARG A 88 2.13 13.58 22.45
CA ARG A 88 2.98 12.80 23.36
C ARG A 88 4.28 12.42 22.66
N GLN A 89 5.40 12.96 23.14
CA GLN A 89 6.75 12.58 22.70
C GLN A 89 6.97 11.07 22.87
N PRO A 90 7.56 10.36 21.89
CA PRO A 90 8.04 9.01 22.11
C PRO A 90 9.22 9.01 23.09
N PRO A 91 9.33 8.04 24.01
CA PRO A 91 10.47 7.93 24.91
C PRO A 91 11.75 7.58 24.14
N ASN A 92 12.86 8.17 24.60
CA ASN A 92 14.22 8.14 24.04
C ASN A 92 14.63 6.82 23.35
N LEU A 93 14.92 6.87 22.04
CA LEU A 93 15.64 5.81 21.34
C LEU A 93 17.13 5.84 21.71
N ASP A 94 17.65 4.67 22.11
CA ASP A 94 19.04 4.42 22.49
C ASP A 94 20.02 4.64 21.30
N SER A 95 21.15 5.27 21.60
CA SER A 95 22.19 5.72 20.67
C SER A 95 23.30 4.67 20.38
N SER A 96 23.08 3.42 20.78
CA SER A 96 24.09 2.35 20.80
C SER A 96 24.28 1.55 19.49
N LEU A 97 23.59 1.91 18.39
CA LEU A 97 23.63 1.14 17.14
C LEU A 97 24.94 1.31 16.34
N PRO A 98 25.44 0.24 15.70
CA PRO A 98 26.74 0.24 15.01
C PRO A 98 26.78 1.16 13.77
N ARG A 99 27.97 1.73 13.52
CA ARG A 99 28.20 2.70 12.44
C ARG A 99 28.18 2.06 11.04
N ARG A 100 27.16 2.44 10.27
CA ARG A 100 27.15 2.88 8.85
C ARG A 100 28.05 2.14 7.86
N ARG A 101 27.45 1.45 6.88
CA ARG A 101 28.06 1.18 5.58
C ARG A 101 27.50 2.18 4.57
N GLN A 102 28.35 2.98 3.94
CA GLN A 102 27.94 3.95 2.92
C GLN A 102 27.74 3.26 1.57
N TYR A 103 26.58 3.50 0.96
CA TYR A 103 26.31 3.19 -0.44
C TYR A 103 26.22 4.50 -1.23
N PRO A 104 26.68 4.54 -2.48
CA PRO A 104 26.64 5.76 -3.30
C PRO A 104 25.19 6.19 -3.61
N THR A 105 24.89 7.46 -3.36
CA THR A 105 23.60 8.10 -3.66
C THR A 105 23.73 8.92 -4.94
N VAL A 106 22.69 8.91 -5.79
CA VAL A 106 22.62 9.75 -6.99
C VAL A 106 21.74 10.96 -6.69
N SER A 107 22.28 12.17 -6.86
CA SER A 107 21.61 13.44 -6.53
C SER A 107 20.58 13.85 -7.59
N ARG A 108 19.39 14.21 -7.13
CA ARG A 108 18.24 14.64 -7.93
C ARG A 108 18.31 16.15 -8.21
N THR A 109 18.74 16.53 -9.40
CA THR A 109 18.58 17.92 -9.88
C THR A 109 17.97 17.88 -11.27
N MET A 110 16.63 17.82 -11.37
CA MET A 110 15.81 18.15 -12.54
C MET A 110 14.38 17.66 -12.27
N GLY A 111 13.43 18.55 -12.00
CA GLY A 111 12.02 18.14 -11.86
C GLY A 111 11.04 19.29 -11.58
N ALA A 112 11.49 20.33 -10.88
CA ALA A 112 10.60 21.41 -10.40
C ALA A 112 10.00 22.32 -11.50
N ALA A 113 10.41 22.19 -12.77
CA ALA A 113 9.98 23.11 -13.83
C ALA A 113 8.78 22.62 -14.67
N MET A 114 8.32 21.36 -14.53
CA MET A 114 7.23 20.81 -15.35
C MET A 114 5.84 20.82 -14.69
N GLU A 115 5.71 21.11 -13.39
CA GLU A 115 4.43 21.05 -12.66
C GLU A 115 3.43 22.17 -13.01
N SER A 116 3.86 23.26 -13.64
CA SER A 116 3.03 24.48 -13.74
C SER A 116 2.13 24.57 -14.99
N THR A 117 2.21 23.65 -15.97
CA THR A 117 1.60 23.90 -17.30
C THR A 117 0.45 22.96 -17.69
N MET A 118 0.01 22.03 -16.84
CA MET A 118 -1.04 21.05 -17.20
C MET A 118 -2.42 21.26 -16.54
N ARG A 119 -2.71 22.44 -15.99
CA ARG A 119 -4.07 22.77 -15.54
C ARG A 119 -4.92 23.21 -16.75
N THR A 120 -5.37 22.25 -17.54
CA THR A 120 -6.31 22.50 -18.64
C THR A 120 -7.73 22.13 -18.21
N ALA A 121 -8.68 22.99 -18.56
CA ALA A 121 -10.11 22.83 -18.33
C ALA A 121 -10.64 21.45 -18.79
N GLY A 122 -11.38 20.76 -17.91
CA GLY A 122 -12.15 19.55 -18.26
C GLY A 122 -12.12 18.38 -17.27
N SER A 123 -11.45 18.46 -16.11
CA SER A 123 -11.40 17.33 -15.16
C SER A 123 -12.79 17.00 -14.58
N THR A 124 -13.27 15.78 -14.80
CA THR A 124 -14.51 15.28 -14.21
C THR A 124 -14.25 14.80 -12.79
N PHE A 125 -15.24 14.98 -11.90
CA PHE A 125 -15.20 14.43 -10.54
C PHE A 125 -16.11 13.22 -10.44
N HIS A 126 -15.54 12.07 -10.10
CA HIS A 126 -16.23 10.79 -9.97
C HIS A 126 -16.34 10.39 -8.50
N HIS A 127 -17.36 9.60 -8.15
CA HIS A 127 -17.45 8.92 -6.86
C HIS A 127 -17.62 7.42 -7.09
N LEU A 128 -16.70 6.64 -6.53
CA LEU A 128 -16.72 5.19 -6.54
C LEU A 128 -17.01 4.68 -5.13
N ALA A 129 -18.27 4.30 -4.91
CA ALA A 129 -18.70 3.68 -3.66
C ALA A 129 -18.16 2.26 -3.53
N SER A 130 -17.92 1.79 -2.30
CA SER A 130 -17.57 0.40 -1.97
C SER A 130 -18.85 -0.43 -1.79
N THR A 131 -19.24 -1.19 -2.81
CA THR A 131 -20.38 -2.12 -2.80
C THR A 131 -19.92 -3.50 -3.22
N PRO A 132 -20.71 -4.58 -3.03
CA PRO A 132 -20.32 -5.91 -3.48
C PRO A 132 -20.00 -6.01 -4.98
N GLU A 133 -20.56 -5.12 -5.79
CA GLU A 133 -20.37 -5.07 -7.25
C GLU A 133 -19.14 -4.26 -7.64
N THR A 134 -18.66 -3.36 -6.78
CA THR A 134 -17.52 -2.47 -7.06
C THR A 134 -16.25 -2.84 -6.30
N VAL A 135 -16.31 -3.85 -5.41
CA VAL A 135 -15.14 -4.36 -4.69
C VAL A 135 -14.76 -5.78 -5.13
N HIS A 136 -13.52 -6.13 -4.86
CA HIS A 136 -13.04 -7.51 -4.89
C HIS A 136 -12.17 -7.75 -3.65
N TRP A 137 -12.20 -8.96 -3.10
CA TRP A 137 -11.59 -9.23 -1.80
C TRP A 137 -10.41 -10.18 -1.90
N GLY A 138 -9.22 -9.69 -1.62
CA GLY A 138 -8.10 -10.56 -1.26
C GLY A 138 -7.34 -11.13 -2.45
N PHE A 139 -7.47 -10.53 -3.61
CA PHE A 139 -6.71 -10.88 -4.80
C PHE A 139 -6.56 -9.67 -5.70
N TRP A 140 -5.60 -9.73 -6.63
CA TRP A 140 -5.50 -8.81 -7.75
C TRP A 140 -5.68 -9.63 -9.03
N ASP A 141 -6.54 -9.17 -9.93
CA ASP A 141 -6.72 -9.79 -11.24
C ASP A 141 -6.88 -8.72 -12.31
N GLY A 142 -5.86 -8.59 -13.16
CA GLY A 142 -5.88 -7.61 -14.25
C GLY A 142 -6.84 -7.96 -15.39
N LYS A 143 -7.48 -9.13 -15.38
CA LYS A 143 -8.55 -9.48 -16.34
C LYS A 143 -9.92 -9.01 -15.91
N ARG A 144 -10.09 -8.50 -14.69
CA ARG A 144 -11.39 -7.96 -14.23
C ARG A 144 -11.80 -6.79 -15.11
N ALA A 145 -13.09 -6.77 -15.45
CA ALA A 145 -13.68 -5.59 -16.04
C ALA A 145 -13.56 -4.41 -15.05
N PRO A 146 -13.21 -3.21 -15.53
CA PRO A 146 -13.22 -2.03 -14.69
C PRO A 146 -14.64 -1.71 -14.23
N VAL A 147 -14.77 -1.23 -12.99
CA VAL A 147 -16.04 -0.76 -12.42
C VAL A 147 -16.23 0.75 -12.63
N LEU A 148 -15.16 1.43 -13.03
CA LEU A 148 -15.12 2.84 -13.41
C LEU A 148 -14.01 3.03 -14.46
N THR A 149 -14.25 3.89 -15.44
CA THR A 149 -13.23 4.34 -16.40
C THR A 149 -13.13 5.86 -16.31
N VAL A 150 -11.90 6.39 -16.26
CA VAL A 150 -11.61 7.81 -16.11
C VAL A 150 -10.61 8.30 -17.15
N ALA A 151 -10.66 9.58 -17.48
CA ALA A 151 -9.64 10.22 -18.29
C ALA A 151 -8.43 10.63 -17.41
N SER A 152 -7.24 10.75 -18.01
CA SER A 152 -6.09 11.34 -17.32
C SER A 152 -6.42 12.78 -16.87
N GLY A 153 -6.14 13.09 -15.61
CA GLY A 153 -6.48 14.37 -14.98
C GLY A 153 -7.86 14.43 -14.30
N ASP A 154 -8.68 13.39 -14.43
CA ASP A 154 -9.92 13.28 -13.64
C ASP A 154 -9.63 13.07 -12.15
N ARG A 155 -10.62 13.42 -11.31
CA ARG A 155 -10.58 13.25 -9.86
C ARG A 155 -11.58 12.16 -9.46
N VAL A 156 -11.19 11.29 -8.53
CA VAL A 156 -12.05 10.20 -8.05
C VAL A 156 -12.08 10.20 -6.52
N ARG A 157 -13.27 10.36 -5.93
CA ARG A 157 -13.50 9.96 -4.54
C ARG A 157 -13.73 8.46 -4.50
N ILE A 158 -12.90 7.73 -3.77
CA ILE A 158 -13.05 6.27 -3.61
C ILE A 158 -13.43 6.00 -2.17
N ASP A 159 -14.59 5.39 -1.95
CA ASP A 159 -14.95 4.86 -0.64
C ASP A 159 -14.18 3.57 -0.38
N CYS A 160 -13.57 3.50 0.80
CA CYS A 160 -12.86 2.32 1.29
C CYS A 160 -13.57 1.81 2.53
N VAL A 161 -13.64 0.48 2.67
CA VAL A 161 -14.09 -0.19 3.89
C VAL A 161 -12.95 -1.00 4.50
N THR A 162 -12.94 -1.07 5.82
CA THR A 162 -11.97 -1.87 6.57
C THR A 162 -12.66 -2.95 7.38
N GLY A 163 -11.93 -4.04 7.58
CA GLY A 163 -12.32 -5.16 8.41
C GLY A 163 -12.65 -6.42 7.63
N ILE A 164 -12.57 -7.52 8.36
CA ILE A 164 -13.04 -8.86 8.01
C ILE A 164 -13.95 -9.32 9.17
N PRO A 165 -14.84 -10.31 9.00
CA PRO A 165 -15.75 -10.72 10.07
C PRO A 165 -15.08 -10.95 11.44
N MET A 166 -13.85 -11.44 11.45
CA MET A 166 -13.06 -11.72 12.66
C MET A 166 -12.59 -10.48 13.44
N VAL A 167 -12.47 -9.33 12.79
CA VAL A 167 -11.93 -8.09 13.39
C VAL A 167 -12.99 -7.01 13.52
N MET A 168 -14.25 -7.33 13.25
CA MET A 168 -15.35 -6.40 13.48
C MET A 168 -15.46 -6.09 14.99
N PRO A 169 -15.79 -4.85 15.36
CA PRO A 169 -16.02 -4.54 16.76
C PRO A 169 -17.25 -5.28 17.27
N PRO A 170 -17.33 -5.52 18.59
CA PRO A 170 -18.52 -6.09 19.22
C PRO A 170 -19.78 -5.28 18.90
N ALA A 171 -20.93 -5.94 18.79
CA ALA A 171 -22.20 -5.27 18.45
C ALA A 171 -22.63 -4.21 19.49
N ASP A 172 -22.19 -4.36 20.74
CA ASP A 172 -22.44 -3.46 21.87
C ASP A 172 -21.36 -2.37 22.05
N SER A 173 -20.38 -2.29 21.16
CA SER A 173 -19.28 -1.31 21.22
C SER A 173 -19.73 0.14 20.99
N GLY A 174 -20.91 0.35 20.40
CA GLY A 174 -21.42 1.67 20.02
C GLY A 174 -20.83 2.24 18.73
N PHE A 175 -19.90 1.53 18.07
CA PHE A 175 -19.36 1.93 16.77
C PHE A 175 -20.38 1.76 15.65
N HIS A 176 -20.34 2.68 14.68
CA HIS A 176 -21.17 2.58 13.49
C HIS A 176 -20.54 1.65 12.45
N ILE A 177 -21.26 0.58 12.10
CA ILE A 177 -20.88 -0.32 11.00
C ILE A 177 -21.68 0.07 9.75
N PRO A 178 -21.03 0.55 8.68
CA PRO A 178 -21.72 0.84 7.43
C PRO A 178 -22.43 -0.42 6.90
N PRO A 179 -23.74 -0.35 6.53
CA PRO A 179 -24.51 -1.53 6.13
C PRO A 179 -23.89 -2.33 4.98
N GLU A 180 -23.24 -1.64 4.03
CA GLU A 180 -22.58 -2.25 2.88
C GLU A 180 -21.45 -3.20 3.27
N VAL A 181 -20.85 -3.06 4.46
CA VAL A 181 -19.78 -3.96 4.93
C VAL A 181 -20.32 -5.39 5.06
N ASN A 182 -21.51 -5.55 5.64
CA ASN A 182 -22.14 -6.87 5.77
C ASN A 182 -22.52 -7.46 4.41
N ASP A 183 -22.98 -6.61 3.49
CA ASP A 183 -23.28 -7.02 2.12
C ASP A 183 -22.03 -7.48 1.37
N ILE A 184 -20.92 -6.75 1.52
CA ILE A 184 -19.62 -7.12 0.96
C ILE A 184 -19.18 -8.47 1.52
N PHE A 185 -19.35 -8.71 2.82
CA PHE A 185 -19.01 -9.98 3.45
C PHE A 185 -19.79 -11.15 2.87
N ALA A 186 -21.07 -10.94 2.57
CA ALA A 186 -21.96 -11.99 2.06
C ALA A 186 -21.82 -12.22 0.54
N ARG A 187 -21.54 -11.18 -0.25
CA ARG A 187 -21.74 -11.20 -1.70
C ARG A 187 -20.48 -10.98 -2.54
N SER A 188 -19.43 -10.35 -1.99
CA SER A 188 -18.25 -10.03 -2.78
C SER A 188 -17.42 -11.27 -3.14
N GLU A 189 -16.83 -11.24 -4.33
CA GLU A 189 -15.90 -12.26 -4.76
C GLU A 189 -14.64 -12.26 -3.90
N ARG A 190 -14.20 -13.45 -3.48
CA ARG A 190 -13.18 -13.63 -2.46
C ARG A 190 -12.05 -14.54 -2.92
N GLY A 191 -10.83 -14.04 -2.77
CA GLY A 191 -9.57 -14.75 -2.88
C GLY A 191 -8.95 -15.06 -1.52
N THR A 192 -7.63 -15.23 -1.47
CA THR A 192 -6.91 -15.71 -0.27
C THR A 192 -6.43 -14.60 0.66
N GLY A 193 -6.39 -13.35 0.21
CA GLY A 193 -5.98 -12.19 0.99
C GLY A 193 -7.11 -11.60 1.84
N ASN A 194 -6.75 -10.68 2.74
CA ASN A 194 -7.67 -10.09 3.71
C ASN A 194 -8.17 -8.67 3.34
N HIS A 195 -7.64 -8.06 2.30
CA HIS A 195 -7.99 -6.68 1.92
C HIS A 195 -9.19 -6.65 0.98
N ILE A 196 -10.12 -5.75 1.25
CA ILE A 196 -11.23 -5.39 0.36
C ILE A 196 -10.73 -4.24 -0.53
N LEU A 197 -10.79 -4.43 -1.84
CA LEU A 197 -10.23 -3.52 -2.83
C LEU A 197 -11.37 -2.91 -3.66
N THR A 198 -11.63 -1.62 -3.49
CA THR A 198 -12.60 -0.88 -4.32
C THR A 198 -11.99 -0.62 -5.71
N GLY A 199 -12.63 -1.11 -6.76
CA GLY A 199 -12.12 -1.06 -8.13
C GLY A 199 -12.25 -2.41 -8.86
N PRO A 200 -11.57 -2.59 -10.02
CA PRO A 200 -10.52 -1.71 -10.56
C PRO A 200 -11.06 -0.49 -11.32
N VAL A 201 -10.25 0.58 -11.33
CA VAL A 201 -10.49 1.79 -12.15
C VAL A 201 -9.59 1.73 -13.38
N ALA A 202 -10.18 1.85 -14.57
CA ALA A 202 -9.44 1.98 -15.82
C ALA A 202 -9.12 3.45 -16.11
N VAL A 203 -7.93 3.71 -16.66
CA VAL A 203 -7.53 5.02 -17.17
C VAL A 203 -7.51 4.97 -18.69
N ASP A 204 -8.28 5.85 -19.33
CA ASP A 204 -8.42 5.88 -20.78
C ASP A 204 -7.06 6.11 -21.47
N GLY A 205 -6.76 5.21 -22.41
CA GLY A 205 -5.53 5.27 -23.20
C GLY A 205 -4.26 4.77 -22.50
N ALA A 206 -4.33 4.34 -21.24
CA ALA A 206 -3.17 3.78 -20.55
C ALA A 206 -2.74 2.43 -21.16
N MET A 207 -1.44 2.29 -21.43
CA MET A 207 -0.84 1.12 -22.07
C MET A 207 0.25 0.48 -21.18
N PRO A 208 0.54 -0.83 -21.35
CA PRO A 208 1.67 -1.46 -20.66
C PRO A 208 3.00 -0.72 -20.95
N GLY A 209 3.68 -0.32 -19.89
CA GLY A 209 4.91 0.49 -19.96
C GLY A 209 4.72 1.95 -19.55
N ASP A 210 3.47 2.43 -19.49
CA ASP A 210 3.15 3.75 -18.96
C ASP A 210 3.29 3.80 -17.43
N VAL A 211 3.40 5.03 -16.90
CA VAL A 211 3.41 5.30 -15.45
C VAL A 211 2.07 5.91 -15.07
N LEU A 212 1.42 5.32 -14.06
CA LEU A 212 0.25 5.92 -13.42
C LEU A 212 0.70 6.81 -12.27
N GLU A 213 0.39 8.09 -12.35
CA GLU A 213 0.54 9.05 -11.26
C GLU A 213 -0.80 9.19 -10.52
N ILE A 214 -0.77 9.05 -9.19
CA ILE A 214 -1.95 9.22 -8.32
C ILE A 214 -1.62 10.31 -7.31
N HIS A 215 -2.34 11.43 -7.38
CA HIS A 215 -2.28 12.48 -6.37
C HIS A 215 -3.40 12.25 -5.36
N ILE A 216 -3.04 11.95 -4.11
CA ILE A 216 -4.01 11.81 -3.03
C ILE A 216 -4.27 13.21 -2.46
N GLU A 217 -5.41 13.79 -2.84
CA GLU A 217 -5.73 15.17 -2.46
C GLU A 217 -6.28 15.29 -1.03
N GLU A 218 -7.07 14.31 -0.60
CA GLU A 218 -7.79 14.35 0.67
C GLU A 218 -8.12 12.93 1.15
N ILE A 219 -8.12 12.72 2.47
CA ILE A 219 -8.58 11.50 3.12
C ILE A 219 -9.57 11.89 4.23
N GLU A 220 -10.75 11.29 4.19
CA GLU A 220 -11.77 11.40 5.23
C GLU A 220 -12.01 10.04 5.89
N LEU A 221 -12.25 10.04 7.21
CA LEU A 221 -12.62 8.83 7.93
C LEU A 221 -14.09 8.51 7.67
N ARG A 222 -14.33 7.40 6.95
CA ARG A 222 -15.69 6.89 6.70
C ARG A 222 -16.25 6.07 7.87
N GLN A 223 -15.39 5.29 8.50
CA GLN A 223 -15.72 4.49 9.68
C GLN A 223 -15.28 5.25 10.94
N ASP A 224 -16.15 5.30 11.94
CA ASP A 224 -15.86 5.91 13.25
C ASP A 224 -15.03 4.99 14.16
N TRP A 225 -14.45 3.95 13.57
CA TRP A 225 -13.62 2.97 14.24
C TRP A 225 -12.50 2.48 13.33
N GLY A 226 -11.41 2.05 13.94
CA GLY A 226 -10.34 1.26 13.34
C GLY A 226 -9.99 0.07 14.21
N PHE A 227 -9.04 -0.75 13.76
CA PHE A 227 -8.51 -1.84 14.59
C PHE A 227 -6.99 -1.97 14.45
N ASN A 228 -6.36 -2.42 15.52
CA ASN A 228 -5.01 -2.96 15.50
C ASN A 228 -5.08 -4.43 15.92
N LEU A 229 -4.35 -5.28 15.20
CA LEU A 229 -4.27 -6.71 15.46
C LEU A 229 -2.81 -7.14 15.38
N PHE A 230 -2.37 -7.91 16.37
CA PHE A 230 -1.27 -8.85 16.17
C PHE A 230 -1.78 -10.26 16.42
N ARG A 231 -1.19 -11.22 15.70
CA ARG A 231 -1.49 -12.64 15.82
C ARG A 231 -0.27 -13.37 16.34
N ALA A 232 -0.51 -14.47 17.04
CA ALA A 232 0.55 -15.35 17.50
C ALA A 232 1.46 -15.73 16.34
N TYR A 233 2.78 -15.63 16.55
CA TYR A 233 3.80 -15.94 15.55
C TYR A 233 3.71 -15.11 14.26
N GLY A 234 3.04 -13.95 14.31
CA GLY A 234 2.96 -12.98 13.22
C GLY A 234 3.63 -11.67 13.58
N GLY A 235 4.14 -10.97 12.57
CA GLY A 235 4.89 -9.73 12.77
C GLY A 235 6.39 -9.99 12.93
N THR A 236 7.11 -8.98 13.41
CA THR A 236 8.58 -8.99 13.49
C THR A 236 9.13 -9.59 14.79
N LEU A 237 8.29 -9.81 15.80
CA LEU A 237 8.65 -10.40 17.09
C LEU A 237 7.75 -11.62 17.40
N PRO A 238 7.76 -12.66 16.54
CA PRO A 238 6.77 -13.73 16.61
C PRO A 238 6.88 -14.58 17.89
N GLU A 239 8.06 -14.70 18.49
CA GLU A 239 8.30 -15.47 19.71
C GLU A 239 7.99 -14.69 21.00
N ASP A 240 8.16 -13.37 20.99
CA ASP A 240 7.90 -12.51 22.16
C ASP A 240 6.40 -12.34 22.44
N PHE A 241 5.57 -12.47 21.38
CA PHE A 241 4.12 -12.34 21.45
C PHE A 241 3.41 -13.58 20.88
N PRO A 242 3.45 -14.73 21.59
CA PRO A 242 2.89 -16.00 21.10
C PRO A 242 1.36 -16.09 21.26
N TYR A 243 0.66 -14.96 21.27
CA TYR A 243 -0.80 -14.85 21.45
C TYR A 243 -1.40 -13.85 20.46
N GLN A 244 -2.73 -13.82 20.36
CA GLN A 244 -3.45 -12.85 19.55
C GLN A 244 -4.04 -11.74 20.40
N HIS A 245 -4.02 -10.51 19.91
CA HIS A 245 -4.70 -9.40 20.54
C HIS A 245 -5.28 -8.45 19.48
N ILE A 246 -6.53 -8.02 19.69
CA ILE A 246 -7.24 -7.08 18.84
C ILE A 246 -7.69 -5.91 19.71
N ILE A 247 -7.46 -4.70 19.22
CA ILE A 247 -7.90 -3.45 19.83
C ILE A 247 -8.69 -2.68 18.79
N HIS A 248 -9.89 -2.21 19.14
CA HIS A 248 -10.67 -1.26 18.36
C HIS A 248 -10.41 0.16 18.89
N VAL A 249 -10.30 1.13 17.97
CA VAL A 249 -9.95 2.54 18.27
C VAL A 249 -10.88 3.52 17.59
#